data_AF-A0A3N5LM38-F1
#
_entry.id   AF-A0A3N5LM38-F1
#
_cell.length_a   1.000
_cell.length_b   1.000
_cell.length_c   1.000
_cell.angle_alpha   90.00
_cell.angle_beta   90.00
_cell.angle_gamma   90.00
#
_symmetry.space_group_name_H-M   'P 1'
#
loop_
_entity.id
_entity.type
_entity.pdbx_description
1 polymer ?
#
loop_
_entity_poly.entity_id
_entity_poly.type
_entity_poly.pdbx_seq_one_letter_code
_entity_poly.pdbx_strand_id
1 'polypeptide(L)'
;GAYAEPPEVAVQRKSEVDTRFDHLLGILMAAESTMPAVATHDDQRISLTRYLATTRTAPWEFQMLYGVRTGLQRELVAAGHPLRIYVPYGDAWYPYLTRRLAERPANVGFFLRAALSHS
;
A
#
# COMPACT_ATOMS: atom_id res chain seq x y z
N GLY A 1 5.50 -2.46 6.91
CA GLY A 1 5.74 -3.91 6.99
C GLY A 1 4.54 -4.62 7.61
N ALA A 2 4.38 -5.92 7.37
CA ALA A 2 3.22 -6.70 7.83
C ALA A 2 3.39 -7.32 9.24
N TYR A 3 4.63 -7.55 9.69
CA TYR A 3 4.93 -8.28 10.92
C TYR A 3 5.12 -7.39 12.14
N ALA A 4 4.60 -7.80 13.30
CA ALA A 4 4.83 -7.16 14.59
C ALA A 4 6.26 -7.47 15.11
N GLU A 5 7.24 -6.83 14.47
CA GLU A 5 8.65 -6.93 14.84
C GLU A 5 8.98 -6.14 16.11
N PRO A 6 9.96 -6.58 16.90
CA PRO A 6 10.33 -5.92 18.15
C PRO A 6 11.10 -4.59 17.89
N PRO A 7 11.11 -3.65 18.85
CA PRO A 7 11.62 -2.28 18.64
C PRO A 7 13.11 -2.20 18.29
N GLU A 8 13.89 -3.24 18.61
CA GLU A 8 15.31 -3.33 18.29
C GLU A 8 15.57 -3.43 16.79
N VAL A 9 14.59 -3.91 16.01
CA VAL A 9 14.73 -4.13 14.55
C VAL A 9 13.68 -3.39 13.73
N ALA A 10 12.66 -2.79 14.35
CA ALA A 10 11.59 -2.09 13.64
C ALA A 10 11.06 -0.84 14.36
N VAL A 11 10.80 0.19 13.56
CA VAL A 11 10.11 1.40 14.00
C VAL A 11 8.67 1.08 14.40
N GLN A 12 8.30 1.50 15.61
CA GLN A 12 6.99 1.18 16.19
C GLN A 12 5.94 2.28 15.97
N ARG A 13 6.35 3.56 16.02
CA ARG A 13 5.42 4.68 15.89
C ARG A 13 4.96 4.84 14.45
N LYS A 14 3.63 4.82 14.23
CA LYS A 14 3.03 4.94 12.89
C LYS A 14 3.50 6.19 12.13
N SER A 15 3.54 7.35 12.79
CA SER A 15 4.02 8.60 12.16
C SER A 15 5.46 8.48 11.66
N GLU A 16 6.33 7.83 12.43
CA GLU A 16 7.72 7.62 12.02
C GLU A 16 7.84 6.58 10.89
N VAL A 17 6.99 5.54 10.90
CA VAL A 17 6.88 4.60 9.77
C VAL A 17 6.45 5.35 8.50
N ASP A 18 5.47 6.24 8.59
CA ASP A 18 4.97 7.02 7.46
C ASP A 18 6.06 7.96 6.91
N THR A 19 6.74 8.71 7.79
CA THR A 19 7.85 9.58 7.38
C THR A 19 8.97 8.80 6.68
N ARG A 20 9.32 7.61 7.19
CA ARG A 20 10.35 6.76 6.55
C ARG A 20 9.87 6.18 5.23
N PHE A 21 8.60 5.79 5.15
CA PHE A 21 8.00 5.33 3.90
C PHE A 21 8.08 6.43 2.84
N ASP A 22 7.65 7.66 3.16
CA ASP A 22 7.64 8.79 2.23
C ASP A 22 9.05 9.16 1.77
N HIS A 23 10.02 9.16 2.69
CA HIS A 23 11.44 9.39 2.37
C HIS A 23 12.00 8.32 1.42
N LEU A 24 11.78 7.04 1.73
CA LEU A 24 12.26 5.93 0.89
C LEU A 24 11.54 5.87 -0.46
N LEU A 25 10.25 6.21 -0.50
CA LEU A 25 9.48 6.33 -1.73
C LEU A 25 10.08 7.40 -2.64
N GLY A 26 10.44 8.57 -2.09
CA GLY A 26 11.11 9.63 -2.85
C GLY A 26 12.41 9.15 -3.50
N ILE A 27 13.27 8.47 -2.72
CA ILE A 27 14.53 7.89 -3.23
C ILE A 27 14.25 6.87 -4.35
N LEU A 28 13.32 5.95 -4.12
CA LEU A 28 13.00 4.89 -5.08
C LEU A 28 12.40 5.44 -6.37
N MET A 29 11.48 6.41 -6.28
CA MET A 29 10.85 7.03 -7.45
C MET A 29 11.82 7.90 -8.26
N ALA A 30 12.85 8.48 -7.63
CA ALA A 30 13.90 9.23 -8.33
C ALA A 30 14.91 8.32 -9.08
N ALA A 31 14.98 7.03 -8.73
CA ALA A 31 15.88 6.09 -9.38
C ALA A 31 15.30 5.57 -10.71
N GLU A 32 15.64 6.22 -11.82
CA GLU A 32 15.15 5.88 -13.17
C GLU A 32 15.54 4.46 -13.64
N SER A 33 16.59 3.86 -13.07
CA SER A 33 17.03 2.48 -13.38
C SER A 33 16.21 1.38 -12.69
N THR A 34 15.19 1.74 -11.92
CA THR A 34 14.33 0.79 -11.19
C THR A 34 12.91 0.79 -11.76
N MET A 35 12.11 -0.21 -11.40
CA MET A 35 10.66 -0.23 -11.63
C MET A 35 9.93 -0.29 -10.27
N PRO A 36 9.67 0.87 -9.64
CA PRO A 36 9.03 0.92 -8.32
C PRO A 36 7.65 0.27 -8.31
N ALA A 37 7.42 -0.55 -7.29
CA ALA A 37 6.12 -1.16 -7.00
C ALA A 37 5.62 -0.64 -5.65
N VAL A 38 4.72 0.35 -5.68
CA VAL A 38 4.27 1.07 -4.49
C VAL A 38 3.06 0.35 -3.88
N ALA A 39 3.33 -0.55 -2.95
CA ALA A 39 2.31 -1.33 -2.26
C ALA A 39 1.71 -0.56 -1.07
N THR A 40 0.57 0.09 -1.28
CA THR A 40 -0.13 0.85 -0.23
C THR A 40 -1.62 1.00 -0.54
N HIS A 41 -2.42 1.20 0.50
CA HIS A 41 -3.80 1.63 0.35
C HIS A 41 -4.02 3.05 0.90
N ASP A 42 -3.00 3.67 1.48
CA ASP A 42 -3.12 4.91 2.24
C ASP A 42 -3.19 6.15 1.32
N ASP A 43 -4.19 7.01 1.52
CA ASP A 43 -4.49 8.16 0.64
C ASP A 43 -3.33 9.16 0.54
N GLN A 44 -2.62 9.43 1.64
CA GLN A 44 -1.52 10.39 1.64
C GLN A 44 -0.34 9.86 0.82
N ARG A 45 -0.03 8.57 0.98
CA ARG A 45 1.05 7.90 0.26
C ARG A 45 0.72 7.73 -1.23
N ILE A 46 -0.55 7.48 -1.57
CA ILE A 46 -1.02 7.48 -2.96
C ILE A 46 -0.85 8.86 -3.57
N SER A 47 -1.28 9.92 -2.88
CA SER A 47 -1.16 11.29 -3.36
C SER A 47 0.30 11.69 -3.60
N LEU A 48 1.18 11.35 -2.66
CA LEU A 48 2.63 11.56 -2.81
C LEU A 48 3.20 10.79 -4.01
N THR A 49 2.80 9.53 -4.20
CA THR A 49 3.24 8.72 -5.35
C THR A 49 2.83 9.36 -6.67
N ARG A 50 1.57 9.84 -6.78
CA ARG A 50 1.09 10.55 -7.97
C ARG A 50 1.90 11.82 -8.23
N TYR A 51 2.21 12.58 -7.19
CA TYR A 51 3.05 13.77 -7.29
C TYR A 51 4.45 13.44 -7.81
N LEU A 52 5.13 12.47 -7.19
CA LEU A 52 6.48 12.04 -7.61
C LEU A 52 6.50 11.48 -9.04
N ALA A 53 5.42 10.83 -9.46
CA ALA A 53 5.29 10.30 -10.81
C ALA A 53 5.14 11.37 -11.89
N THR A 54 4.80 12.62 -11.55
CA THR A 54 4.62 13.69 -12.56
C THR A 54 5.90 14.02 -13.33
N THR A 55 7.06 13.80 -12.72
CA THR A 55 8.37 14.09 -13.33
C THR A 55 9.12 12.82 -13.75
N ARG A 56 8.57 11.64 -13.48
CA ARG A 56 9.20 10.35 -13.76
C ARG A 56 8.75 9.81 -15.11
N THR A 57 9.68 9.34 -15.93
CA THR A 57 9.37 8.71 -17.22
C THR A 57 9.56 7.20 -17.22
N ALA A 58 10.46 6.67 -16.39
CA ALA A 58 10.63 5.23 -16.26
C ALA A 58 9.40 4.53 -15.62
N PRO A 59 9.14 3.26 -15.96
CA PRO A 59 7.99 2.52 -15.44
C PRO A 59 7.93 2.45 -13.91
N TRP A 60 6.71 2.38 -13.39
CA TRP A 60 6.37 2.18 -11.99
C TRP A 60 4.93 1.64 -11.90
N GLU A 61 4.49 1.14 -10.74
CA GLU A 61 3.11 0.70 -10.54
C GLU A 61 2.64 0.88 -9.09
N PHE A 62 1.32 1.03 -8.91
CA PHE A 62 0.67 0.79 -7.63
C PHE A 62 0.46 -0.71 -7.41
N GLN A 63 0.53 -1.15 -6.15
CA GLN A 63 0.09 -2.49 -5.75
C GLN A 63 -0.93 -2.43 -4.62
N MET A 64 -2.03 -3.15 -4.76
CA MET A 64 -3.11 -3.21 -3.77
C MET A 64 -3.58 -4.67 -3.56
N LEU A 65 -4.28 -4.90 -2.46
CA LEU A 65 -4.84 -6.21 -2.13
C LEU A 65 -6.21 -6.39 -2.78
N TYR A 66 -6.50 -7.61 -3.22
CA TYR A 66 -7.82 -7.96 -3.74
C TYR A 66 -8.93 -7.66 -2.70
N GLY A 67 -10.02 -7.06 -3.16
CA GLY A 67 -11.20 -6.76 -2.33
C GLY A 67 -11.06 -5.54 -1.41
N VAL A 68 -9.91 -4.87 -1.37
CA VAL A 68 -9.66 -3.75 -0.44
C VAL A 68 -9.69 -2.41 -1.18
N ARG A 69 -10.60 -1.51 -0.78
CA ARG A 69 -10.80 -0.21 -1.44
C ARG A 69 -10.99 -0.33 -2.95
N THR A 70 -11.86 -1.24 -3.39
CA THR A 70 -12.14 -1.49 -4.81
C THR A 70 -12.55 -0.23 -5.58
N GLY A 71 -13.23 0.74 -4.94
CA GLY A 71 -13.53 2.05 -5.53
C GLY A 71 -12.27 2.83 -5.92
N LEU A 72 -11.31 2.94 -5.00
CA LEU A 72 -10.00 3.56 -5.26
C LEU A 72 -9.22 2.80 -6.35
N GLN A 73 -9.27 1.46 -6.34
CA GLN A 73 -8.62 0.66 -7.39
C GLN A 73 -9.14 1.05 -8.78
N ARG A 74 -10.46 1.19 -8.94
CA ARG A 74 -11.09 1.64 -10.19
C ARG A 74 -10.70 3.09 -10.52
N GLU A 75 -10.67 3.98 -9.54
CA GLU A 75 -10.25 5.37 -9.73
C GLU A 75 -8.82 5.46 -10.26
N LEU A 76 -7.88 4.72 -9.66
CA LEU A 76 -6.47 4.74 -10.08
C LEU A 76 -6.31 4.25 -11.52
N VAL A 77 -7.00 3.17 -11.89
CA VAL A 77 -6.98 2.65 -13.27
C VAL A 77 -7.63 3.64 -14.25
N ALA A 78 -8.78 4.24 -13.88
CA ALA A 78 -9.46 5.23 -14.70
C ALA A 78 -8.61 6.50 -14.91
N ALA A 79 -7.78 6.85 -13.94
CA ALA A 79 -6.80 7.94 -14.05
C ALA A 79 -5.53 7.56 -14.84
N GLY A 80 -5.47 6.35 -15.42
CA GLY A 80 -4.36 5.88 -16.24
C GLY A 80 -3.16 5.37 -15.44
N HIS A 81 -3.29 5.16 -14.13
CA HIS A 81 -2.19 4.64 -13.33
C HIS A 81 -2.07 3.10 -13.44
N PRO A 82 -0.87 2.56 -13.67
CA PRO A 82 -0.63 1.12 -13.63
C PRO A 82 -0.90 0.58 -12.22
N LEU A 83 -1.72 -0.47 -12.13
CA LEU A 83 -2.16 -1.09 -10.88
C LEU A 83 -2.06 -2.61 -10.98
N ARG A 84 -1.38 -3.22 -10.00
CA ARG A 84 -1.35 -4.67 -9.80
C ARG A 84 -2.14 -5.05 -8.55
N ILE A 85 -3.01 -6.04 -8.69
CA ILE A 85 -3.80 -6.58 -7.58
C ILE A 85 -3.19 -7.89 -7.09
N TYR A 86 -2.87 -7.95 -5.79
CA TYR A 86 -2.44 -9.17 -5.13
C TYR A 86 -3.68 -10.00 -4.76
N VAL A 87 -3.85 -11.13 -5.44
CA VAL A 87 -4.95 -12.08 -5.23
C VAL A 87 -4.44 -13.27 -4.42
N PRO A 88 -4.80 -13.39 -3.13
CA PRO A 88 -4.50 -14.60 -2.36
C PRO A 88 -5.33 -15.79 -2.89
N TYR A 89 -4.78 -17.00 -2.85
CA TYR A 89 -5.42 -18.23 -3.34
C TYR A 89 -5.25 -19.39 -2.35
N GLY A 90 -6.04 -20.47 -2.52
CA GLY A 90 -6.06 -21.67 -1.66
C GLY A 90 -7.19 -21.66 -0.63
N ASP A 91 -7.57 -22.83 -0.10
CA ASP A 91 -8.82 -23.00 0.69
C ASP A 91 -8.90 -22.14 1.96
N ALA A 92 -7.75 -21.77 2.54
CA ALA A 92 -7.65 -20.97 3.75
C ALA A 92 -7.20 -19.51 3.50
N TRP A 93 -7.38 -18.99 2.28
CA TRP A 93 -6.92 -17.64 1.91
C TRP A 93 -7.55 -16.54 2.78
N TYR A 94 -8.85 -16.65 3.09
CA TYR A 94 -9.59 -15.64 3.85
C TYR A 94 -9.20 -15.61 5.34
N PRO A 95 -9.11 -16.75 6.05
CA PRO A 95 -8.52 -16.82 7.39
C PRO A 95 -7.07 -16.32 7.45
N TYR A 96 -6.25 -16.65 6.46
CA TYR A 96 -4.85 -16.19 6.40
C TYR A 96 -4.75 -14.67 6.28
N LEU A 97 -5.52 -14.08 5.36
CA LEU A 97 -5.56 -12.63 5.13
C LEU A 97 -6.07 -11.90 6.38
N THR A 98 -7.17 -12.36 6.98
CA THR A 98 -7.74 -11.74 8.19
C THR A 98 -6.79 -11.83 9.39
N ARG A 99 -6.12 -12.97 9.60
CA ARG A 99 -5.10 -13.12 10.65
C ARG A 99 -3.91 -12.17 10.46
N ARG A 100 -3.36 -12.12 9.24
CA ARG A 100 -2.26 -11.21 8.86
C ARG A 100 -2.61 -9.74 9.09
N LEU A 101 -3.87 -9.37 8.91
CA LEU A 101 -4.36 -8.01 9.13
C LEU A 101 -4.59 -7.72 10.61
N ALA A 102 -5.11 -8.69 11.36
CA ALA A 102 -5.36 -8.58 12.80
C ALA A 102 -4.09 -8.48 13.65
N GLU A 103 -2.96 -9.04 13.18
CA GLU A 103 -1.64 -8.96 13.83
C GLU A 103 -1.11 -7.51 13.99
N ARG A 104 -1.71 -6.50 13.33
CA ARG A 104 -1.44 -5.06 13.58
C ARG A 104 -2.72 -4.21 13.67
N PRO A 105 -3.15 -3.78 14.88
CA PRO A 105 -4.36 -2.97 15.08
C PRO A 105 -4.39 -1.66 14.26
N ALA A 106 -3.22 -1.05 14.04
CA ALA A 106 -3.08 0.18 13.24
C ALA A 106 -3.47 -0.01 11.76
N ASN A 107 -3.34 -1.22 11.23
CA ASN A 107 -3.79 -1.55 9.88
C ASN A 107 -5.29 -1.93 9.88
N VAL A 108 -5.77 -2.63 10.91
CA VAL A 108 -7.18 -3.05 11.02
C VAL A 108 -8.15 -1.85 10.90
N GLY A 109 -7.87 -0.72 11.53
CA GLY A 109 -8.74 0.46 11.48
C GLY A 109 -8.84 1.13 10.09
N PHE A 110 -7.77 1.07 9.29
CA PHE A 110 -7.81 1.55 7.91
C PHE A 110 -8.60 0.60 7.00
N PHE A 111 -8.41 -0.72 7.15
CA PHE A 111 -9.11 -1.73 6.36
C PHE A 111 -10.59 -1.88 6.72
N LEU A 112 -10.98 -1.76 8.00
CA LEU A 112 -12.39 -1.78 8.39
C LEU A 112 -13.15 -0.60 7.78
N ARG A 113 -12.56 0.60 7.76
CA ARG A 113 -13.16 1.76 7.05
C ARG A 113 -13.28 1.50 5.54
N ALA A 114 -12.28 0.88 4.93
CA ALA A 114 -12.28 0.51 3.52
C ALA A 114 -13.29 -0.60 3.15
N ALA A 115 -13.56 -1.53 4.08
CA ALA A 115 -14.55 -2.58 3.91
C ALA A 115 -15.98 -2.06 4.17
N LEU A 116 -16.15 -1.15 5.13
CA LEU A 116 -17.43 -0.53 5.47
C LEU A 116 -17.89 0.53 4.45
N SER A 117 -16.99 1.04 3.60
CA SER A 117 -17.36 1.84 2.43
C SER A 117 -17.91 1.00 1.25
N HIS A 118 -18.24 -0.27 1.47
CA HIS A 118 -19.12 -1.07 0.58
C HIS A 118 -20.60 -0.81 0.93
N SER A 119 -21.06 0.42 0.75
CA SER A 119 -22.48 0.78 0.63
C SER A 119 -22.62 1.95 -0.32
#